data_AF-A0A8T5T775-F1
#
_entry.id   AF-A0A8T5T775-F1
#
_cell.length_a   1.000
_cell.length_b   1.000
_cell.length_c   1.000
_cell.angle_alpha   90.00
_cell.angle_beta   90.00
_cell.angle_gamma   90.00
#
_symmetry.space_group_name_H-M   'P 1'
#
loop_
_entity.id
_entity.type
_entity.pdbx_description
1 polymer ?
#
loop_
_entity_poly.entity_id
_entity_poly.type
_entity_poly.pdbx_seq_one_letter_code
_entity_poly.pdbx_strand_id
1 'polypeptide(L)'
;MSKIKKENQIKRSNVNDDKFAFKSVIRSAVLGGIFFIVSILFNSEILEIFDTSILLWNIIDSIIKVVFILLFFIFMIISMGNYKELTGKPLNFKDILLLSVLSLIQAFWNPIVLTFTFAGLLILLAYLYLLQDN
;
A
#
# COMPACT_ATOMS: atom_id res chain seq x y z
N MET A 1 29.71 28.70 -24.69
CA MET A 1 29.72 27.22 -24.73
C MET A 1 29.37 26.50 -23.41
N SER A 2 29.07 27.18 -22.29
CA SER A 2 28.79 26.50 -21.00
C SER A 2 27.31 26.18 -20.70
N LYS A 3 26.34 26.82 -21.36
CA LYS A 3 24.90 26.59 -21.11
C LYS A 3 24.41 25.22 -21.61
N ILE A 4 24.88 24.76 -22.78
CA ILE A 4 24.45 23.50 -23.41
C ILE A 4 24.89 22.26 -22.62
N LYS A 5 26.04 22.31 -21.91
CA LYS A 5 26.49 21.20 -21.05
C LYS A 5 25.63 21.02 -19.79
N LYS A 6 25.16 22.12 -19.18
CA LYS A 6 24.27 22.06 -18.01
C LYS A 6 22.90 21.49 -18.36
N GLU A 7 22.35 21.86 -19.52
CA GLU A 7 21.05 21.37 -19.99
C GLU A 7 21.06 19.85 -20.24
N ASN A 8 22.14 19.33 -20.83
CA ASN A 8 22.29 17.89 -21.06
C ASN A 8 22.55 17.09 -19.76
N GLN A 9 23.12 17.70 -18.72
CA GLN A 9 23.26 17.07 -17.40
C GLN A 9 21.93 17.00 -16.66
N ILE A 10 21.12 18.06 -16.69
CA ILE A 10 19.78 18.09 -16.07
C ILE A 10 18.82 17.12 -16.77
N LYS A 11 18.87 17.04 -18.12
CA LYS A 11 18.11 16.01 -18.86
C LYS A 11 18.55 14.59 -18.50
N ARG A 12 19.84 14.34 -18.28
CA ARG A 12 20.34 13.02 -17.88
C ARG A 12 19.99 12.64 -16.44
N SER A 13 19.95 13.59 -15.50
CA SER A 13 19.51 13.32 -14.12
C SER A 13 18.03 12.98 -14.08
N ASN A 14 17.18 13.77 -14.75
CA ASN A 14 15.73 13.51 -14.81
C ASN A 14 15.43 12.14 -15.44
N VAL A 15 16.12 11.75 -16.52
CA VAL A 15 15.91 10.44 -17.16
C VAL A 15 16.31 9.27 -16.24
N ASN A 16 17.26 9.46 -15.33
CA ASN A 16 17.64 8.42 -14.36
C ASN A 16 16.65 8.36 -13.18
N ASP A 17 16.16 9.50 -12.72
CA ASP A 17 15.15 9.58 -11.65
C ASP A 17 13.81 9.02 -12.12
N ASP A 18 13.39 9.32 -13.35
CA ASP A 18 12.18 8.74 -13.97
C ASP A 18 12.27 7.20 -14.04
N LYS A 19 13.44 6.67 -14.41
CA LYS A 19 13.69 5.22 -14.43
C LYS A 19 13.66 4.60 -13.04
N PHE A 20 14.14 5.33 -12.03
CA PHE A 20 14.13 4.85 -10.65
C PHE A 20 12.72 4.84 -10.07
N ALA A 21 11.97 5.94 -10.24
CA ALA A 21 10.58 6.06 -9.84
C ALA A 21 9.72 5.00 -10.54
N PHE A 22 9.92 4.74 -11.85
CA PHE A 22 9.18 3.69 -12.56
C PHE A 22 9.47 2.29 -12.00
N LYS A 23 10.72 1.98 -11.67
CA LYS A 23 11.08 0.72 -11.00
C LYS A 23 10.43 0.63 -9.61
N SER A 24 10.35 1.74 -8.89
CA SER A 24 9.67 1.81 -7.58
C SER A 24 8.18 1.51 -7.71
N VAL A 25 7.49 2.10 -8.71
CA VAL A 25 6.07 1.82 -9.03
C VAL A 25 5.86 0.31 -9.22
N ILE A 26 6.67 -0.33 -10.06
CA ILE A 26 6.53 -1.76 -10.35
C ILE A 26 6.77 -2.60 -9.09
N ARG A 27 7.85 -2.34 -8.35
CA ARG A 27 8.19 -3.13 -7.15
C ARG A 27 7.12 -3.03 -6.07
N SER A 28 6.63 -1.82 -5.82
CA SER A 28 5.55 -1.57 -4.84
C SER A 28 4.23 -2.17 -5.30
N ALA A 29 3.89 -2.12 -6.60
CA ALA A 29 2.71 -2.79 -7.14
C ALA A 29 2.79 -4.32 -6.99
N VAL A 30 3.94 -4.92 -7.28
CA VAL A 30 4.16 -6.37 -7.13
C VAL A 30 4.06 -6.79 -5.66
N LEU A 31 4.70 -6.04 -4.74
CA LEU A 31 4.57 -6.31 -3.31
C LEU A 31 3.13 -6.16 -2.83
N GLY A 32 2.44 -5.09 -3.24
CA GLY A 32 1.02 -4.89 -2.94
C GLY A 32 0.16 -6.05 -3.44
N GLY A 33 0.37 -6.50 -4.67
CA GLY A 33 -0.32 -7.66 -5.23
C GLY A 33 -0.06 -8.96 -4.46
N ILE A 34 1.19 -9.20 -4.02
CA ILE A 34 1.52 -10.35 -3.18
C ILE A 34 0.77 -10.29 -1.85
N PHE A 35 0.79 -9.14 -1.18
CA PHE A 35 0.09 -8.96 0.10
C PHE A 35 -1.42 -9.08 -0.05
N PHE A 36 -1.99 -8.65 -1.17
CA PHE A 36 -3.41 -8.83 -1.49
C PHE A 36 -3.79 -10.30 -1.64
N ILE A 37 -2.99 -11.08 -2.36
CA ILE A 37 -3.26 -12.52 -2.53
C ILE A 37 -3.10 -13.23 -1.19
N VAL A 38 -2.03 -12.95 -0.46
CA VAL A 38 -1.77 -13.55 0.87
C VAL A 38 -2.90 -13.19 1.85
N SER A 39 -3.33 -11.94 1.91
CA SER A 39 -4.41 -11.53 2.82
C SER A 39 -5.72 -12.26 2.50
N ILE A 40 -6.07 -12.42 1.22
CA ILE A 40 -7.26 -13.18 0.83
C ILE A 40 -7.16 -14.63 1.30
N LEU A 41 -6.04 -15.30 1.04
CA LEU A 41 -5.86 -16.72 1.41
C LEU A 41 -5.97 -16.94 2.93
N PHE A 42 -5.42 -16.03 3.73
CA PHE A 42 -5.51 -16.12 5.19
C PHE A 42 -6.89 -15.76 5.72
N ASN A 43 -7.51 -14.68 5.23
CA ASN A 43 -8.81 -14.22 5.75
C ASN A 43 -9.99 -15.08 5.28
N SER A 44 -9.84 -15.82 4.19
CA SER A 44 -10.83 -16.82 3.73
C SER A 44 -10.70 -18.17 4.43
N GLU A 45 -9.82 -18.30 5.44
CA GLU A 45 -9.57 -19.53 6.18
C GLU A 45 -9.09 -20.70 5.29
N ILE A 46 -8.63 -20.41 4.06
CA ILE A 46 -8.02 -21.42 3.17
C ILE A 46 -6.69 -21.93 3.77
N LEU A 47 -5.99 -21.06 4.51
CA LEU A 47 -4.76 -21.39 5.21
C LEU A 47 -4.92 -21.10 6.71
N GLU A 48 -5.12 -22.16 7.50
CA GLU A 48 -5.01 -22.11 8.96
C GLU A 48 -3.55 -22.36 9.35
N ILE A 49 -2.90 -21.35 9.92
CA ILE A 49 -1.48 -21.46 10.35
C ILE A 49 -1.36 -21.88 11.80
N PHE A 50 -2.33 -21.50 12.64
CA PHE A 50 -2.28 -21.72 14.08
C PHE A 50 -3.55 -22.38 14.58
N ASP A 51 -3.40 -23.22 15.60
CA ASP A 51 -4.52 -23.82 16.33
C ASP A 51 -5.28 -22.74 17.10
N THR A 52 -6.48 -22.41 16.63
CA THR A 52 -7.32 -21.34 17.16
C THR A 52 -7.97 -21.70 18.51
N SER A 53 -7.80 -22.93 19.00
CA SER A 53 -8.30 -23.35 20.32
C SER A 53 -7.63 -22.62 21.49
N ILE A 54 -6.42 -22.10 21.28
CA ILE A 54 -5.68 -21.31 22.27
C ILE A 54 -5.86 -19.83 21.97
N LEU A 55 -6.38 -19.09 22.94
CA LEU A 55 -6.69 -17.66 22.82
C LEU A 55 -5.50 -16.81 22.32
N LEU A 56 -4.29 -17.11 22.77
CA LEU A 56 -3.07 -16.41 22.34
C LEU A 56 -2.80 -16.58 20.83
N TRP A 57 -2.98 -17.79 20.29
CA TRP A 57 -2.78 -18.05 18.86
C TRP A 57 -3.82 -17.37 17.98
N ASN A 58 -5.08 -17.31 18.45
CA ASN A 58 -6.14 -16.59 17.75
C ASN A 58 -5.85 -15.08 17.66
N ILE A 59 -5.30 -14.49 18.73
CA ILE A 59 -4.86 -13.08 18.72
C ILE A 59 -3.72 -12.87 17.71
N ILE A 60 -2.70 -13.73 17.73
CA ILE A 60 -1.56 -13.64 16.82
C ILE A 60 -2.02 -13.77 15.35
N ASP A 61 -2.89 -14.73 15.06
CA ASP A 61 -3.48 -14.93 13.73
C ASP A 61 -4.22 -13.68 13.25
N SER A 62 -5.06 -13.10 14.12
CA SER A 62 -5.79 -11.86 13.82
C SER A 62 -4.83 -10.69 13.54
N ILE A 63 -3.76 -10.54 14.32
CA ILE A 63 -2.75 -9.49 14.11
C ILE A 63 -2.07 -9.67 12.75
N ILE A 64 -1.66 -10.88 12.40
CA ILE A 64 -1.00 -11.18 11.12
C ILE A 64 -1.92 -10.83 9.95
N LYS A 65 -3.20 -11.21 10.04
CA LYS A 65 -4.23 -10.87 9.03
C LYS A 65 -4.36 -9.35 8.84
N VAL A 66 -4.47 -8.60 9.94
CA VAL A 66 -4.54 -7.12 9.91
C VAL A 66 -3.28 -6.54 9.26
N VAL A 67 -2.10 -7.00 9.66
CA VAL A 67 -0.80 -6.50 9.15
C VAL A 67 -0.71 -6.72 7.63
N PHE A 68 -1.09 -7.89 7.11
CA PHE A 68 -1.04 -8.14 5.66
C PHE A 68 -1.96 -7.21 4.88
N ILE A 69 -3.17 -6.93 5.39
CA ILE A 69 -4.10 -6.00 4.73
C ILE A 69 -3.55 -4.56 4.74
N LEU A 70 -2.95 -4.12 5.85
CA LEU A 70 -2.35 -2.79 5.95
C LEU A 70 -1.10 -2.67 5.06
N LEU A 71 -0.28 -3.72 4.96
CA LEU A 71 0.86 -3.75 4.05
C LEU A 71 0.41 -3.69 2.59
N PHE A 72 -0.65 -4.41 2.21
CA PHE A 72 -1.29 -4.25 0.90
C PHE A 72 -1.63 -2.78 0.62
N PHE A 73 -2.34 -2.13 1.55
CA PHE A 73 -2.73 -0.73 1.39
C PHE A 73 -1.52 0.19 1.22
N ILE A 74 -0.51 0.05 2.08
CA ILE A 74 0.71 0.87 2.07
C ILE A 74 1.48 0.69 0.75
N PHE A 75 1.71 -0.54 0.30
CA PHE A 75 2.46 -0.75 -0.94
C PHE A 75 1.69 -0.24 -2.17
N MET A 76 0.37 -0.39 -2.20
CA MET A 76 -0.44 0.15 -3.28
C MET A 76 -0.49 1.67 -3.28
N ILE A 77 -0.59 2.32 -2.11
CA ILE A 77 -0.58 3.79 -2.05
C ILE A 77 0.78 4.36 -2.48
N ILE A 78 1.88 3.71 -2.09
CA ILE A 78 3.24 4.09 -2.54
C ILE A 78 3.36 3.93 -4.06
N SER A 79 2.86 2.83 -4.62
CA SER A 79 2.89 2.60 -6.06
C SER A 79 2.11 3.67 -6.82
N MET A 80 0.88 3.97 -6.37
CA MET A 80 0.04 5.00 -6.96
C MET A 80 0.65 6.39 -6.82
N GLY A 81 1.18 6.74 -5.64
CA GLY A 81 1.85 8.02 -5.39
C GLY A 81 3.02 8.24 -6.36
N ASN A 82 3.92 7.25 -6.48
CA ASN A 82 5.05 7.32 -7.39
C ASN A 82 4.63 7.41 -8.86
N TYR A 83 3.55 6.70 -9.25
CA TYR A 83 3.02 6.78 -10.62
C TYR A 83 2.40 8.15 -10.94
N LYS A 84 1.72 8.73 -9.95
CA LYS A 84 1.11 10.06 -10.05
C LYS A 84 2.18 11.15 -10.15
N GLU A 85 3.26 11.04 -9.39
CA GLU A 85 4.45 11.90 -9.50
C GLU A 85 5.07 11.85 -10.91
N LEU A 86 5.29 10.64 -11.45
CA LEU A 86 5.80 10.45 -12.82
C LEU A 86 4.90 11.04 -13.91
N THR A 87 3.59 11.06 -13.69
CA THR A 87 2.61 11.59 -14.65
C THR A 87 2.28 13.06 -14.41
N GLY A 88 2.87 13.68 -13.38
CA GLY A 88 2.61 15.07 -12.97
C GLY A 88 1.17 15.32 -12.53
N LYS A 89 0.45 14.27 -12.09
CA LYS A 89 -0.95 14.36 -11.65
C LYS A 89 -1.01 14.14 -10.14
N PRO A 90 -1.90 14.84 -9.40
CA PRO A 90 -2.09 14.56 -7.99
C PRO A 90 -2.78 13.20 -7.78
N LEU A 91 -2.56 12.60 -6.61
CA LEU A 91 -3.29 11.42 -6.18
C LEU A 91 -4.73 11.80 -5.85
N ASN A 92 -5.71 11.15 -6.48
CA ASN A 92 -7.11 11.49 -6.29
C ASN A 92 -7.66 10.79 -5.06
N PHE A 93 -8.46 11.49 -4.25
CA PHE A 93 -9.16 10.90 -3.10
C PHE A 93 -10.04 9.70 -3.49
N LYS A 94 -10.61 9.70 -4.70
CA LYS A 94 -11.38 8.55 -5.24
C LYS A 94 -10.52 7.28 -5.35
N ASP A 95 -9.27 7.40 -5.78
CA ASP A 95 -8.34 6.28 -5.92
C ASP A 95 -7.98 5.73 -4.53
N ILE A 96 -7.76 6.62 -3.55
CA ILE A 96 -7.48 6.27 -2.15
C ILE A 96 -8.68 5.57 -1.52
N LEU A 97 -9.89 6.13 -1.68
CA LEU A 97 -11.12 5.58 -1.12
C LEU A 97 -11.42 4.20 -1.71
N LEU A 98 -11.22 4.02 -3.03
CA LEU A 98 -11.35 2.71 -3.66
C LEU A 98 -10.38 1.70 -3.03
N LEU A 99 -9.12 2.08 -2.83
CA LEU A 99 -8.12 1.23 -2.20
C LEU A 99 -8.50 0.89 -0.75
N SER A 100 -9.00 1.85 0.01
CA SER A 100 -9.50 1.62 1.38
C SER A 100 -10.67 0.63 1.41
N VAL A 101 -11.62 0.76 0.48
CA VAL A 101 -12.74 -0.20 0.35
C VAL A 101 -12.22 -1.59 0.00
N LEU A 102 -11.28 -1.71 -0.94
CA LEU A 102 -10.65 -2.99 -1.28
C LEU A 102 -9.91 -3.62 -0.09
N SER A 103 -9.25 -2.81 0.75
CA SER A 103 -8.65 -3.28 2.00
C SER A 103 -9.69 -3.79 3.00
N LEU A 104 -10.81 -3.10 3.17
CA LEU A 104 -11.86 -3.53 4.11
C LEU A 104 -12.56 -4.82 3.66
N ILE A 105 -12.80 -5.00 2.36
CA ILE A 105 -13.41 -6.22 1.83
C ILE A 105 -12.59 -7.47 2.19
N GLN A 106 -11.26 -7.36 2.26
CA GLN A 106 -10.39 -8.48 2.64
C GLN A 106 -10.61 -8.95 4.09
N ALA A 107 -11.13 -8.08 4.97
CA ALA A 107 -11.39 -8.40 6.37
C ALA A 107 -12.86 -8.74 6.67
N PHE A 108 -13.76 -8.72 5.66
CA PHE A 108 -15.20 -8.74 5.85
C PHE A 108 -15.72 -9.95 6.67
N TRP A 109 -15.07 -11.10 6.55
CA TRP A 109 -15.49 -12.35 7.20
C TRP A 109 -15.13 -12.42 8.69
N ASN A 110 -14.19 -11.60 9.16
CA ASN A 110 -13.75 -11.61 10.55
C ASN A 110 -13.97 -10.21 11.19
N PRO A 111 -15.00 -10.05 12.05
CA PRO A 111 -15.33 -8.75 12.65
C PRO A 111 -14.20 -8.12 13.46
N ILE A 112 -13.36 -8.95 14.11
CA ILE A 112 -12.22 -8.47 14.90
C ILE A 112 -11.17 -7.89 13.94
N VAL A 113 -10.76 -8.65 12.93
CA VAL A 113 -9.81 -8.20 11.90
C VAL A 113 -10.36 -6.95 11.21
N LEU A 114 -11.64 -6.93 10.84
CA LEU A 114 -12.31 -5.79 10.20
C LEU A 114 -12.19 -4.52 11.05
N THR A 115 -12.46 -4.61 12.35
CA THR A 115 -12.40 -3.46 13.27
C THR A 115 -10.98 -2.90 13.36
N PHE A 116 -9.99 -3.77 13.54
CA PHE A 116 -8.59 -3.35 13.63
C PHE A 116 -8.04 -2.84 12.29
N THR A 117 -8.41 -3.45 11.17
CA THR A 117 -8.10 -2.96 9.82
C THR A 117 -8.71 -1.59 9.59
N PHE A 118 -9.98 -1.38 9.95
CA PHE A 118 -10.64 -0.09 9.82
C PHE A 118 -9.92 1.00 10.64
N ALA A 119 -9.60 0.73 11.91
CA ALA A 119 -8.84 1.66 12.74
C ALA A 119 -7.45 1.96 12.15
N GLY A 120 -6.73 0.93 11.69
CA GLY A 120 -5.43 1.09 11.03
C GLY A 120 -5.50 1.93 9.75
N LEU A 121 -6.52 1.72 8.93
CA LEU A 121 -6.76 2.52 7.74
C LEU A 121 -7.07 3.98 8.08
N LEU A 122 -7.88 4.25 9.11
CA LEU A 122 -8.12 5.63 9.55
C LEU A 122 -6.84 6.35 9.96
N ILE A 123 -5.94 5.66 10.68
CA ILE A 123 -4.63 6.20 11.06
C ILE A 123 -3.79 6.50 9.81
N LEU A 124 -3.74 5.58 8.85
CA LEU A 124 -2.99 5.77 7.60
C LEU A 124 -3.58 6.91 6.74
N LEU A 125 -4.90 7.02 6.67
CA LEU A 125 -5.58 8.09 5.94
C LEU A 125 -5.32 9.45 6.60
N ALA A 126 -5.39 9.53 7.94
CA ALA A 126 -5.05 10.74 8.68
C ALA A 126 -3.57 11.14 8.44
N TYR A 127 -2.66 10.16 8.43
CA TYR A 127 -1.24 10.39 8.10
C TYR A 127 -1.05 10.94 6.68
N LEU A 128 -1.70 10.33 5.68
CA LEU A 128 -1.63 10.81 4.29
C LEU A 128 -2.23 12.21 4.13
N TYR A 129 -3.33 12.50 4.83
CA TYR A 129 -3.95 13.81 4.83
C TYR A 129 -3.00 14.89 5.39
N LEU A 130 -2.36 14.62 6.53
CA LEU A 130 -1.40 15.55 7.14
C LEU A 130 -0.16 15.80 6.26
N LEU A 131 0.27 14.81 5.49
CA LEU A 131 1.37 14.97 4.52
C LEU A 131 0.97 15.80 3.30
N GLN A 132 -0.32 15.86 2.96
CA GLN A 132 -0.79 16.60 1.78
C GLN A 132 -0.86 18.11 2.03
N ASP A 133 -1.11 18.52 3.27
CA ASP A 133 -1.23 19.93 3.68
C ASP A 133 0.13 20.60 3.99
N ASN A 134 1.24 19.84 4.03
CA ASN A 134 2.61 20.33 4.26
C ASN A 134 3.45 20.32 2.97
#